data_AF-A0A7V1MXD3-F1
#
_entry.id   AF-A0A7V1MXD3-F1
#
_cell.length_a   1.000
_cell.length_b   1.000
_cell.length_c   1.000
_cell.angle_alpha   90.00
_cell.angle_beta   90.00
_cell.angle_gamma   90.00
#
_symmetry.space_group_name_H-M   'P 1'
#
loop_
_entity.id
_entity.type
_entity.pdbx_description
1 polymer ?
#
loop_
_entity_poly.entity_id
_entity_poly.type
_entity_poly.pdbx_seq_one_letter_code
_entity_poly.pdbx_strand_id
1 'polypeptide(L)' 'MGMKYVAEALAPFGTSIFAEMTRLAIEHEAVNLSQGFPDFDGPDFVKEAAIEAIRAGE' A
#
# COMPACT_ATOMS: atom_id res chain seq x y z
N MET A 1 17.01 21.76 8.38
CA MET A 1 17.02 21.63 6.91
C MET A 1 16.16 20.41 6.56
N GLY A 2 14.91 20.44 6.12
CA GLY A 2 13.88 21.48 5.99
C GLY A 2 12.52 20.78 5.98
N MET A 3 11.56 21.25 6.78
CA MET A 3 10.14 20.91 6.63
C MET A 3 9.40 22.18 6.20
N LYS A 4 9.60 22.56 4.95
CA LYS A 4 8.69 23.36 4.14
C LYS A 4 8.53 22.45 2.94
N TYR A 5 7.42 21.79 2.66
CA TYR A 5 6.10 22.35 2.38
C TYR A 5 5.05 21.25 2.67
N VAL A 6 4.30 21.36 3.75
CA VAL A 6 3.07 20.57 3.96
C VAL A 6 1.92 21.55 3.81
N ALA A 7 0.94 21.22 2.98
CA ALA A 7 -0.27 22.03 2.87
C ALA A 7 -0.92 22.15 4.26
N GLU A 8 -1.39 23.33 4.63
CA GLU A 8 -1.95 23.57 5.98
C GLU A 8 -3.09 22.60 6.32
N ALA A 9 -3.91 22.25 5.33
CA ALA A 9 -4.97 21.24 5.45
C ALA A 9 -4.46 19.85 5.83
N LEU A 10 -3.20 19.52 5.52
CA LEU A 10 -2.59 18.23 5.82
C LEU A 10 -1.82 18.22 7.14
N ALA A 11 -1.54 19.39 7.74
CA ALA A 11 -0.75 19.51 8.96
C ALA A 11 -1.28 18.71 10.17
N PRO A 12 -2.62 18.52 10.34
CA PRO A 12 -3.13 17.70 11.45
C PRO A 12 -2.93 16.19 11.28
N PHE A 13 -2.67 15.71 10.06
CA PHE A 13 -2.53 14.28 9.79
C PHE A 13 -1.07 13.84 9.90
N GLY A 14 -0.84 12.77 10.67
CA GLY A 14 0.45 12.11 10.82
C GLY A 14 0.43 10.69 10.25
N THR A 15 1.18 9.79 10.88
CA THR A 15 1.17 8.36 10.52
C THR A 15 -0.23 7.76 10.74
N SER A 16 -0.70 6.95 9.79
CA SER A 16 -1.97 6.23 9.94
C SER A 16 -1.83 5.04 10.88
N ILE A 17 -2.93 4.64 11.53
CA ILE A 17 -2.95 3.43 12.36
C ILE A 17 -2.53 2.18 11.57
N PHE A 18 -2.88 2.10 10.28
CA PHE A 18 -2.46 0.99 9.41
C PHE A 18 -0.95 0.94 9.20
N ALA A 19 -0.31 2.10 9.06
CA ALA A 19 1.15 2.17 8.94
C ALA A 19 1.84 1.76 10.25
N GLU A 20 1.35 2.21 11.41
CA GLU A 20 1.89 1.80 12.71
C GLU A 20 1.72 0.28 12.95
N MET A 21 0.53 -0.26 12.70
CA MET A 21 0.26 -1.69 12.91
C MET A 21 1.03 -2.58 11.93
N THR A 22 1.19 -2.16 10.67
CA THR A 22 2.01 -2.89 9.69
C THR A 22 3.47 -2.95 10.15
N ARG A 23 4.02 -1.84 10.66
CA ARG A 23 5.38 -1.79 11.19
C ARG A 23 5.56 -2.75 12.37
N LEU A 24 4.64 -2.72 13.35
CA LEU A 24 4.69 -3.63 14.50
C LEU A 24 4.54 -5.10 14.10
N ALA A 25 3.69 -5.41 13.12
CA ALA A 25 3.52 -6.78 12.65
C ALA A 25 4.80 -7.34 12.02
N ILE A 26 5.52 -6.52 11.25
CA ILE A 26 6.83 -6.89 10.66
C ILE A 26 7.87 -7.09 11.77
N GLU A 27 7.95 -6.17 12.74
CA GLU A 27 8.92 -6.22 13.84
C GLU A 27 8.78 -7.48 14.72
N HIS A 28 7.56 -7.98 14.87
CA HIS A 28 7.24 -9.13 15.72
C HIS A 28 6.95 -10.43 14.95
N GLU A 29 7.18 -10.46 13.62
CA GLU A 29 6.84 -11.60 12.76
C GLU A 29 5.38 -12.09 12.96
N ALA A 30 4.47 -11.14 13.22
CA ALA A 30 3.07 -11.44 13.50
C ALA A 30 2.27 -11.59 12.19
N VAL A 31 1.21 -12.40 12.25
CA VAL A 31 0.24 -12.51 11.14
C VAL A 31 -0.55 -11.21 11.02
N ASN A 32 -0.44 -10.53 9.88
CA ASN A 32 -1.13 -9.26 9.64
C ASN A 32 -2.55 -9.48 9.08
N LEU A 33 -3.54 -9.58 9.99
CA LEU A 33 -4.96 -9.67 9.61
C LEU A 33 -5.61 -8.32 9.24
N SER A 34 -4.87 -7.21 9.32
CA SER A 34 -5.36 -5.89 8.89
C SER A 34 -5.15 -5.64 7.39
N GLN A 35 -4.45 -6.53 6.70
CA GLN A 35 -4.23 -6.45 5.26
C GLN A 35 -5.57 -6.49 4.51
N GLY A 36 -5.82 -5.45 3.71
CA GLY A 36 -7.06 -5.31 2.93
C GLY A 36 -7.02 -5.93 1.53
N PHE A 37 -6.08 -6.87 1.27
CA PHE A 37 -5.91 -7.52 -0.02
C PHE A 37 -5.63 -9.02 0.14
N PRO A 38 -5.96 -9.85 -0.87
CA PRO A 38 -5.68 -11.28 -0.85
C PRO A 38 -4.18 -11.59 -0.73
N ASP A 39 -3.84 -12.62 0.04
CA ASP A 39 -2.49 -13.19 0.14
C ASP A 39 -2.23 -14.31 -0.90
N PHE A 40 -3.09 -14.40 -1.91
CA PHE A 40 -3.02 -15.37 -3.00
C PHE A 40 -3.14 -14.67 -4.36
N ASP A 41 -2.75 -15.39 -5.41
CA ASP A 41 -2.77 -14.87 -6.77
C ASP A 41 -4.19 -14.54 -7.24
N GLY A 42 -4.32 -13.38 -7.92
CA GLY A 42 -5.56 -13.00 -8.59
C GLY A 42 -5.87 -13.87 -9.82
N PRO A 43 -7.10 -13.78 -10.37
CA PRO A 43 -7.52 -14.59 -11.52
C PRO A 43 -6.61 -14.39 -12.75
N ASP A 44 -6.34 -15.46 -13.48
CA ASP A 44 -5.43 -15.43 -14.63
C ASP A 44 -5.85 -14.45 -15.71
N PHE A 45 -7.14 -14.34 -16.00
CA PHE A 45 -7.64 -13.41 -17.02
C PHE A 45 -7.37 -11.93 -16.67
N VAL A 46 -7.31 -11.58 -15.38
CA VAL A 46 -6.97 -10.21 -14.95
C VAL A 46 -5.48 -9.94 -15.16
N LYS A 47 -4.63 -10.93 -14.88
CA LYS A 47 -3.18 -10.84 -15.11
C LYS A 47 -2.88 -10.73 -16.61
N GLU A 48 -3.51 -11.53 -17.46
CA GLU A 48 -3.34 -11.47 -18.91
C GLU A 48 -3.77 -10.11 -19.49
N ALA A 49 -4.94 -9.60 -19.07
CA ALA A 49 -5.39 -8.27 -19.52
C ALA A 49 -4.40 -7.16 -19.14
N ALA A 50 -3.82 -7.20 -17.93
CA ALA A 50 -2.79 -6.25 -17.53
C ALA A 50 -1.50 -6.37 -18.35
N ILE A 51 -1.07 -7.61 -18.66
CA ILE A 51 0.10 -7.87 -19.49
C ILE A 51 -0.09 -7.33 -20.91
N GLU A 52 -1.27 -7.54 -21.50
CA GLU A 52 -1.60 -7.03 -22.83
C GLU A 52 -1.55 -5.50 -22.88
N ALA A 53 -2.18 -4.81 -21.90
CA ALA A 53 -2.16 -3.35 -21.82
C ALA A 53 -0.74 -2.79 -21.69
N ILE A 54 0.09 -3.38 -20.82
CA ILE A 54 1.50 -2.99 -20.67
C ILE A 54 2.28 -3.17 -21.97
N ARG A 55 2.06 -4.28 -22.69
CA ARG A 55 2.72 -4.55 -23.98
C ARG A 55 2.24 -3.61 -25.09
N ALA A 56 0.98 -3.20 -25.06
CA ALA A 56 0.41 -2.24 -25.98
C ALA A 56 0.91 -0.80 -25.75
N GLY A 57 1.41 -0.51 -24.54
CA GLY A 57 1.91 0.81 -24.15
C GLY A 57 0.82 1.80 -23.76
N GLU A 58 -0.30 1.30 -23.24
CA GLU A 58 -1.41 2.10 -22.69
C GLU A 58 -1.14 2.60 -21.26
#